data_AF-A0AAP2KZM7-F1
#
_entry.id   AF-A0AAP2KZM7-F1
#
_cell.length_a   1.000
_cell.length_b   1.000
_cell.length_c   1.000
_cell.angle_alpha   90.00
_cell.angle_beta   90.00
_cell.angle_gamma   90.00
#
_symmetry.space_group_name_H-M   'P 1'
#
loop_
_entity.id
_entity.type
_entity.pdbx_description
1 polymer ?
#
loop_
_entity_poly.entity_id
_entity_poly.type
_entity_poly.pdbx_seq_one_letter_code
_entity_poly.pdbx_strand_id
1 'polypeptide(L)'
;MLSSAIQGLGTGAALIVAIGAQNAFVLGQGLRRRSPWLVAAICSGCDVLLIALGGLGLGPLIAGQATLMQLARWGGAAFLLWQAGHAWRRALVPSALTAEATPATRQRVVAATLAVTLLNPQVYLDTVVMLGAIGAVQASPMGFYLGAMVASLLWFFALVAAAGWLAPRLAHPGVWRVIDGLIGTVLIVVAGHLLGG
;
A
#
# COMPACT_ATOMS: atom_id res chain seq x y z
N MET A 1 -8.41 -18.74 9.97
CA MET A 1 -7.27 -17.87 10.34
C MET A 1 -6.21 -17.81 9.25
N LEU A 2 -5.60 -18.93 8.84
CA LEU A 2 -4.57 -18.92 7.78
C LEU A 2 -5.07 -18.40 6.43
N SER A 3 -6.27 -18.79 5.99
CA SER A 3 -6.89 -18.29 4.75
C SER A 3 -7.05 -16.77 4.75
N SER A 4 -7.62 -16.21 5.82
CA SER A 4 -7.78 -14.76 5.98
C SER A 4 -6.43 -14.04 6.06
N ALA A 5 -5.40 -14.65 6.66
CA ALA A 5 -4.05 -14.09 6.67
C ALA A 5 -3.41 -14.03 5.28
N ILE A 6 -3.59 -15.07 4.46
CA ILE A 6 -3.15 -15.08 3.07
C ILE A 6 -3.89 -14.01 2.25
N GLN A 7 -5.20 -13.88 2.44
CA GLN A 7 -6.00 -12.83 1.80
C GLN A 7 -5.55 -11.44 2.25
N GLY A 8 -5.29 -11.24 3.55
CA GLY A 8 -4.77 -9.99 4.09
C GLY A 8 -3.41 -9.63 3.55
N LEU A 9 -2.53 -10.63 3.42
CA LEU A 9 -1.22 -10.46 2.82
C LEU A 9 -1.34 -10.07 1.34
N GLY A 10 -2.20 -10.75 0.57
CA GLY A 10 -2.44 -10.45 -0.84
C GLY A 10 -3.04 -9.06 -1.05
N THR A 11 -4.10 -8.72 -0.31
CA THR A 11 -4.77 -7.41 -0.39
C THR A 11 -3.86 -6.29 0.09
N GLY A 12 -3.19 -6.46 1.23
CA GLY A 12 -2.21 -5.50 1.74
C GLY A 12 -1.08 -5.27 0.73
N ALA A 13 -0.51 -6.34 0.17
CA ALA A 13 0.48 -6.22 -0.89
C ALA A 13 -0.08 -5.47 -2.10
N ALA A 14 -1.28 -5.80 -2.60
CA ALA A 14 -1.85 -5.13 -3.77
C ALA A 14 -2.01 -3.61 -3.57
N LEU A 15 -2.45 -3.20 -2.38
CA LEU A 15 -2.68 -1.79 -2.05
C LEU A 15 -1.37 -1.03 -1.82
N ILE A 16 -0.44 -1.64 -1.09
CA ILE A 16 0.85 -1.01 -0.74
C ILE A 16 1.79 -0.99 -1.96
N VAL A 17 1.72 -2.01 -2.83
CA VAL A 17 2.54 -2.12 -4.05
C VAL A 17 2.16 -1.05 -5.06
N ALA A 18 0.91 -0.57 -5.09
CA ALA A 18 0.49 0.50 -5.97
C ALA A 18 1.42 1.71 -5.84
N ILE A 19 2.35 1.89 -6.80
CA ILE A 19 3.48 2.79 -6.60
C ILE A 19 3.01 4.25 -6.64
N GLY A 20 2.86 4.84 -5.46
CA GLY A 20 2.64 6.27 -5.23
C GLY A 20 3.91 7.02 -4.83
N ALA A 21 3.74 8.28 -4.41
CA ALA A 21 4.86 9.15 -3.98
C ALA A 21 5.71 8.54 -2.84
N GLN A 22 5.09 7.77 -1.95
CA GLN A 22 5.77 7.09 -0.84
C GLN A 22 6.76 6.00 -1.34
N ASN A 23 6.33 5.11 -2.24
CA ASN A 23 7.19 4.07 -2.81
C ASN A 23 8.33 4.66 -3.66
N ALA A 24 8.04 5.72 -4.43
CA ALA A 24 9.05 6.46 -5.18
C ALA A 24 10.11 7.10 -4.26
N PHE A 25 9.68 7.68 -3.14
CA PHE A 25 10.57 8.25 -2.13
C PHE A 25 11.44 7.17 -1.46
N VAL A 26 10.84 6.06 -1.01
CA VAL A 26 11.56 4.93 -0.39
C VAL A 26 12.64 4.39 -1.32
N LEU A 27 12.28 4.17 -2.59
CA LEU A 27 13.22 3.74 -3.61
C LEU A 27 14.34 4.76 -3.81
N GLY A 28 14.02 6.05 -3.93
CA GLY A 28 15.00 7.14 -4.06
C GLY A 28 16.00 7.19 -2.90
N GLN A 29 15.56 6.95 -1.66
CA GLN A 29 16.46 6.84 -0.51
C GLN A 29 17.30 5.55 -0.54
N GLY A 30 16.71 4.44 -1.00
CA GLY A 30 17.40 3.18 -1.29
C GLY A 30 18.56 3.34 -2.27
N LEU A 31 18.31 4.04 -3.38
CA LEU A 31 19.32 4.32 -4.42
C LEU A 31 20.46 5.19 -3.91
N ARG A 32 20.13 6.21 -3.12
CA ARG A 32 21.12 7.14 -2.54
C ARG A 32 21.86 6.53 -1.36
N ARG A 33 21.50 5.31 -0.93
CA ARG A 33 21.96 4.66 0.31
C ARG A 33 21.84 5.55 1.54
N ARG A 34 20.81 6.41 1.58
CA ARG A 34 20.59 7.37 2.66
C ARG A 34 19.59 6.84 3.68
N SER A 35 20.12 6.18 4.70
CA SER A 35 19.32 5.56 5.77
C SER A 35 18.12 4.72 5.28
N PRO A 36 18.29 3.88 4.24
CA PRO A 36 17.12 3.33 3.54
C PRO A 36 16.35 2.33 4.41
N TRP A 37 17.04 1.58 5.27
CA TRP A 37 16.41 0.69 6.26
C TRP A 37 15.56 1.44 7.30
N LEU A 38 15.98 2.66 7.68
CA LEU A 38 15.21 3.52 8.58
C LEU A 38 13.93 3.99 7.90
N VAL A 39 14.02 4.34 6.61
CA VAL A 39 12.86 4.75 5.81
C VAL A 39 11.85 3.60 5.71
N ALA A 40 12.31 2.39 5.40
CA ALA A 40 11.45 1.19 5.39
C ALA A 40 10.80 0.92 6.76
N ALA A 41 11.55 1.05 7.86
CA ALA A 41 11.02 0.87 9.21
C ALA A 41 9.96 1.92 9.57
N ILE A 42 10.15 3.17 9.17
CA ILE A 42 9.16 4.24 9.43
C ILE A 42 7.88 3.98 8.61
N CYS A 43 8.01 3.71 7.30
CA CYS A 43 6.84 3.45 6.45
C CYS A 43 6.04 2.24 6.93
N SER A 44 6.72 1.10 7.14
CA SER A 44 6.05 -0.11 7.65
C SER A 44 5.50 0.07 9.07
N GLY A 45 6.19 0.81 9.93
CA GLY A 45 5.68 1.15 11.27
C GLY A 45 4.41 1.99 11.22
N CYS A 46 4.36 3.01 10.37
CA CYS A 46 3.16 3.82 10.14
C CYS A 46 2.01 2.97 9.61
N ASP A 47 2.25 2.13 8.58
CA ASP A 47 1.24 1.23 8.04
C ASP A 47 0.70 0.27 9.10
N VAL A 48 1.57 -0.36 9.90
CA VAL A 48 1.16 -1.26 10.98
C VAL A 48 0.26 -0.55 11.98
N LEU A 49 0.63 0.68 12.39
CA LEU A 49 -0.19 1.47 13.30
C LEU A 49 -1.54 1.85 12.69
N LEU A 50 -1.56 2.27 11.43
CA LEU A 50 -2.78 2.67 10.75
C LEU A 50 -3.71 1.48 10.46
N ILE A 51 -3.16 0.34 10.04
CA ILE A 51 -3.91 -0.91 9.87
C ILE A 51 -4.48 -1.37 11.22
N ALA A 52 -3.71 -1.26 12.30
CA ALA A 52 -4.20 -1.57 13.65
C ALA A 52 -5.33 -0.61 14.07
N LEU A 53 -5.19 0.69 13.83
CA LEU A 53 -6.22 1.69 14.11
C LEU A 53 -7.50 1.44 13.30
N GLY A 54 -7.38 1.14 12.01
CA GLY A 54 -8.51 0.77 11.15
C GLY A 54 -9.17 -0.51 11.62
N GLY A 55 -8.38 -1.56 11.88
CA GLY A 55 -8.87 -2.89 12.20
C GLY A 55 -9.44 -3.04 13.62
N LEU A 56 -8.88 -2.32 14.60
CA LEU A 56 -9.34 -2.34 16.00
C LEU A 56 -10.35 -1.24 16.32
N GLY A 57 -10.34 -0.14 15.57
CA GLY A 57 -11.25 1.01 15.77
C GLY A 57 -12.46 0.97 14.84
N LEU A 58 -12.23 1.21 13.54
CA LEU A 58 -13.31 1.31 12.54
C LEU A 58 -13.94 -0.05 12.22
N GLY A 59 -13.15 -1.13 12.20
CA GLY A 59 -13.61 -2.47 11.88
C GLY A 59 -14.80 -2.94 12.72
N PRO A 60 -14.72 -2.91 14.07
CA PRO A 60 -15.83 -3.30 14.94
C PRO A 60 -17.06 -2.39 14.81
N LEU A 61 -16.87 -1.09 14.58
CA LEU A 61 -17.97 -0.13 14.37
C LEU A 61 -18.74 -0.43 13.08
N ILE A 62 -18.03 -0.77 12.00
CA ILE A 62 -18.63 -1.16 10.72
C ILE A 62 -19.33 -2.52 10.85
N ALA A 63 -18.68 -3.50 11.49
CA ALA A 63 -19.22 -4.84 11.70
C ALA A 63 -20.50 -4.85 12.58
N GLY A 64 -20.65 -3.86 13.46
CA GLY A 64 -21.82 -3.73 14.33
C GLY A 64 -23.11 -3.26 13.63
N GLN A 65 -23.04 -2.80 12.38
CA GLN A 65 -24.21 -2.30 11.64
C GLN A 65 -24.25 -2.82 10.20
N ALA A 66 -25.31 -3.57 9.86
CA ALA A 66 -25.48 -4.19 8.54
C ALA A 66 -25.41 -3.19 7.37
N THR A 67 -25.97 -1.99 7.54
CA THR A 67 -25.92 -0.91 6.54
C THR A 67 -24.49 -0.41 6.32
N LEU A 68 -23.72 -0.19 7.39
CA LEU A 68 -22.32 0.23 7.28
C LEU A 68 -21.46 -0.86 6.63
N MET A 69 -21.69 -2.13 6.95
CA MET A 69 -21.03 -3.26 6.28
C MET A 69 -21.29 -3.29 4.78
N GLN A 70 -22.54 -3.10 4.35
CA GLN A 70 -22.88 -3.05 2.92
C GLN A 70 -22.24 -1.83 2.25
N LEU A 71 -22.33 -0.64 2.86
CA LEU A 71 -21.69 0.57 2.36
C LEU A 71 -20.17 0.41 2.24
N ALA A 72 -19.54 -0.23 3.23
CA ALA A 72 -18.11 -0.48 3.24
C ALA A 72 -17.69 -1.50 2.16
N ARG A 73 -18.48 -2.56 1.93
CA ARG A 73 -18.25 -3.55 0.86
C ARG A 73 -18.35 -2.91 -0.53
N TRP A 74 -19.45 -2.21 -0.80
CA TRP A 74 -19.67 -1.54 -2.09
C TRP A 74 -18.70 -0.38 -2.31
N GLY A 75 -18.45 0.43 -1.28
CA GLY A 75 -17.52 1.55 -1.31
C GLY A 75 -16.08 1.09 -1.52
N GLY A 76 -15.64 0.05 -0.80
CA GLY A 76 -14.31 -0.55 -0.97
C GLY A 76 -14.14 -1.11 -2.39
N ALA A 77 -15.14 -1.82 -2.92
CA ALA A 77 -15.08 -2.35 -4.28
C ALA A 77 -15.01 -1.24 -5.34
N ALA A 78 -15.86 -0.21 -5.23
CA ALA A 78 -15.84 0.94 -6.14
C ALA A 78 -14.50 1.67 -6.11
N PHE A 79 -13.91 1.83 -4.92
CA PHE A 79 -12.61 2.47 -4.76
C PHE A 79 -11.48 1.64 -5.37
N LEU A 80 -11.46 0.31 -5.15
CA LEU A 80 -10.49 -0.59 -5.78
C LEU A 80 -10.55 -0.52 -7.30
N LEU A 81 -11.75 -0.48 -7.88
CA LEU A 81 -11.94 -0.33 -9.33
C LEU A 81 -11.48 1.05 -9.84
N TRP A 82 -11.73 2.11 -9.07
CA TRP A 82 -11.23 3.45 -9.37
C TRP A 82 -9.69 3.49 -9.38
N GLN A 83 -9.06 2.92 -8.35
CA GLN A 83 -7.60 2.77 -8.25
C GLN A 83 -7.04 1.91 -9.39
N ALA A 84 -7.72 0.82 -9.78
CA ALA A 84 -7.32 0.02 -10.93
C ALA A 84 -7.31 0.84 -12.22
N GLY A 85 -8.34 1.67 -12.42
CA GLY A 85 -8.40 2.61 -13.54
C GLY A 85 -7.26 3.62 -13.54
N HIS A 86 -6.90 4.17 -12.38
CA HIS A 86 -5.75 5.07 -12.24
C HIS A 86 -4.42 4.36 -12.52
N ALA A 87 -4.23 3.13 -12.03
CA ALA A 87 -3.04 2.33 -12.33
C ALA A 87 -2.92 2.08 -13.84
N TRP A 88 -3.97 1.63 -14.51
CA TRP A 88 -3.96 1.45 -15.96
C TRP A 88 -3.72 2.74 -16.74
N ARG A 89 -4.23 3.89 -16.29
CA ARG A 89 -3.90 5.19 -16.87
C ARG A 89 -2.41 5.52 -16.75
N ARG A 90 -1.78 5.27 -15.60
CA ARG A 90 -0.33 5.45 -15.41
C ARG A 90 0.48 4.50 -16.28
N ALA A 91 0.00 3.28 -16.50
CA ALA A 91 0.64 2.35 -17.44
C ALA A 91 0.68 2.92 -18.87
N LEU A 92 -0.36 3.65 -19.28
CA LEU A 92 -0.45 4.30 -20.59
C LEU A 92 0.46 5.54 -20.71
N VAL A 93 0.70 6.28 -19.62
CA VAL A 93 1.56 7.48 -19.60
C VAL A 93 2.60 7.41 -18.47
N PRO A 94 3.67 6.60 -18.62
CA PRO A 94 4.68 6.42 -17.59
C PRO A 94 5.62 7.63 -17.47
N SER A 95 5.79 8.15 -16.27
CA SER A 95 6.78 9.19 -15.93
C SER A 95 7.98 8.61 -15.19
N ALA A 96 9.20 8.97 -15.61
CA ALA A 96 10.43 8.48 -15.01
C ALA A 96 10.77 9.23 -13.69
N LEU A 97 11.42 8.55 -12.77
CA LEU A 97 11.91 9.13 -11.52
C LEU A 97 13.11 10.05 -11.78
N THR A 98 12.92 11.37 -11.70
CA THR A 98 14.03 12.35 -11.67
C THR A 98 14.39 12.67 -10.23
N ALA A 99 15.63 12.36 -9.82
CA ALA A 99 16.06 12.48 -8.43
C ALA A 99 16.97 13.71 -8.23
N GLU A 100 16.48 14.82 -7.67
CA GLU A 100 17.29 16.01 -7.35
C GLU A 100 18.25 15.82 -6.16
N ALA A 101 19.54 16.09 -6.37
CA ALA A 101 20.63 15.72 -5.47
C ALA A 101 21.05 16.87 -4.54
N THR A 102 20.43 16.99 -3.37
CA THR A 102 20.99 17.75 -2.22
C THR A 102 21.32 16.82 -1.06
N PRO A 103 22.45 16.97 -0.35
CA PRO A 103 22.74 16.20 0.87
C PRO A 103 21.69 16.47 1.94
N ALA A 104 20.99 15.43 2.40
CA ALA A 104 19.98 15.55 3.44
C ALA A 104 20.46 14.86 4.73
N THR A 105 20.46 15.60 5.84
CA THR A 105 20.74 15.07 7.19
C THR A 105 19.73 13.99 7.56
N ARG A 106 20.09 13.03 8.42
CA ARG A 106 19.21 11.94 8.90
C ARG A 106 17.85 12.45 9.41
N GLN A 107 17.84 13.56 10.14
CA GLN A 107 16.60 14.21 10.61
C GLN A 107 15.69 14.67 9.46
N ARG A 108 16.25 15.24 8.39
CA ARG A 108 15.49 15.64 7.20
C ARG A 108 14.92 14.44 6.47
N VAL A 109 15.64 13.32 6.41
CA VAL A 109 15.14 12.06 5.84
C VAL A 109 13.96 11.52 6.65
N VAL A 110 14.05 11.50 7.98
CA VAL A 110 12.95 11.08 8.86
C VAL A 110 11.73 12.00 8.68
N ALA A 111 11.92 13.32 8.75
CA ALA A 111 10.84 14.28 8.57
C ALA A 111 10.18 14.15 7.19
N ALA A 112 10.96 14.00 6.12
CA ALA A 112 10.43 13.79 4.77
C ALA A 112 9.69 12.44 4.64
N THR A 113 10.18 11.38 5.29
CA THR A 113 9.52 10.06 5.29
C THR A 113 8.17 10.13 6.00
N LEU A 114 8.12 10.76 7.17
CA LEU A 114 6.87 10.98 7.91
C LEU A 114 5.93 11.88 7.13
N ALA A 115 6.42 12.94 6.50
CA ALA A 115 5.61 13.83 5.68
C ALA A 115 5.01 13.10 4.47
N VAL A 116 5.81 12.37 3.68
CA VAL A 116 5.29 11.67 2.49
C VAL A 116 4.33 10.53 2.85
N THR A 117 4.48 9.94 4.04
CA THR A 117 3.60 8.87 4.52
C THR A 117 2.32 9.45 5.14
N LEU A 118 2.43 10.29 6.16
CA LEU A 118 1.30 10.76 6.98
C LEU A 118 0.57 11.97 6.41
N LEU A 119 1.20 12.83 5.60
CA LEU A 119 0.47 13.92 4.92
C LEU A 119 -0.22 13.42 3.64
N ASN A 120 -0.03 12.16 3.27
CA ASN A 120 -0.70 11.57 2.12
C ASN A 120 -2.12 11.12 2.53
N PRO A 121 -3.20 11.81 2.11
CA PRO A 121 -4.56 11.43 2.49
C PRO A 121 -4.92 10.02 2.01
N GLN A 122 -4.25 9.54 0.95
CA GLN A 122 -4.45 8.21 0.40
C GLN A 122 -4.05 7.11 1.38
N VAL A 123 -3.04 7.33 2.26
CA VAL A 123 -2.60 6.30 3.21
C VAL A 123 -3.74 5.91 4.15
N TYR A 124 -4.53 6.88 4.60
CA TYR A 124 -5.65 6.65 5.50
C TYR A 124 -6.80 5.91 4.81
N LEU A 125 -7.07 6.26 3.54
CA LEU A 125 -8.07 5.56 2.75
C LEU A 125 -7.67 4.09 2.54
N ASP A 126 -6.42 3.83 2.17
CA ASP A 126 -5.94 2.47 1.89
C ASP A 126 -5.85 1.62 3.17
N THR A 127 -5.22 2.15 4.23
CA THR A 127 -4.88 1.39 5.45
C THR A 127 -5.97 1.38 6.53
N VAL A 128 -6.56 2.54 6.81
CA VAL A 128 -7.53 2.68 7.92
C VAL A 128 -8.92 2.32 7.44
N VAL A 129 -9.36 2.89 6.33
CA VAL A 129 -10.73 2.74 5.83
C VAL A 129 -10.89 1.43 5.08
N MET A 130 -10.11 1.20 4.02
CA MET A 130 -10.36 0.09 3.12
C MET A 130 -9.86 -1.25 3.66
N LEU A 131 -8.61 -1.32 4.12
CA LEU A 131 -8.10 -2.51 4.82
C LEU A 131 -8.93 -2.84 6.07
N GLY A 132 -9.36 -1.82 6.83
CA GLY A 132 -10.29 -1.97 7.95
C GLY A 132 -11.65 -2.56 7.52
N ALA A 133 -12.27 -2.00 6.49
CA ALA A 133 -13.55 -2.47 5.95
C ALA A 133 -13.47 -3.91 5.41
N ILE A 134 -12.48 -4.20 4.56
CA ILE A 134 -12.29 -5.52 3.96
C ILE A 134 -11.96 -6.54 5.04
N GLY A 135 -11.10 -6.21 5.99
CA GLY A 135 -10.74 -7.12 7.08
C GLY A 135 -11.89 -7.42 8.03
N ALA A 136 -12.77 -6.45 8.27
CA ALA A 136 -13.92 -6.62 9.15
C ALA A 136 -14.93 -7.67 8.65
N VAL A 137 -15.04 -7.85 7.34
CA VAL A 137 -15.96 -8.83 6.74
C VAL A 137 -15.35 -10.23 6.57
N GLN A 138 -14.07 -10.42 6.93
CA GLN A 138 -13.42 -11.71 6.78
C GLN A 138 -13.80 -12.70 7.88
N ALA A 139 -13.72 -14.00 7.55
CA ALA A 139 -13.92 -15.09 8.51
C ALA A 139 -12.98 -15.00 9.74
N SER A 140 -11.82 -14.38 9.60
CA SER A 140 -10.92 -14.06 10.71
C SER A 140 -10.30 -12.67 10.51
N PRO A 141 -10.92 -11.61 11.06
CA PRO A 141 -10.45 -10.23 10.88
C PRO A 141 -9.02 -10.02 11.36
N MET A 142 -8.70 -10.53 12.56
CA MET A 142 -7.33 -10.44 13.11
C MET A 142 -6.30 -11.15 12.22
N GLY A 143 -6.64 -12.33 11.70
CA GLY A 143 -5.78 -13.03 10.76
C GLY A 143 -5.50 -12.20 9.51
N PHE A 144 -6.52 -11.55 8.96
CA PHE A 144 -6.40 -10.66 7.81
C PHE A 144 -5.51 -9.43 8.11
N TYR A 145 -5.73 -8.73 9.22
CA TYR A 145 -4.93 -7.56 9.58
C TYR A 145 -3.45 -7.92 9.80
N LEU A 146 -3.17 -9.03 10.48
CA LEU A 146 -1.80 -9.53 10.64
C LEU A 146 -1.15 -9.86 9.30
N GLY A 147 -1.90 -10.48 8.38
CA GLY A 147 -1.44 -10.74 7.01
C GLY A 147 -1.06 -9.44 6.27
N ALA A 148 -1.91 -8.42 6.37
CA ALA A 148 -1.67 -7.12 5.74
C ALA A 148 -0.47 -6.38 6.34
N MET A 149 -0.29 -6.43 7.67
CA MET A 149 0.87 -5.88 8.36
C MET A 149 2.17 -6.55 7.91
N VAL A 150 2.16 -7.89 7.80
CA VAL A 150 3.30 -8.66 7.28
C VAL A 150 3.60 -8.27 5.83
N ALA A 151 2.58 -8.05 4.99
CA ALA A 151 2.78 -7.58 3.63
C ALA A 151 3.52 -6.23 3.58
N SER A 152 3.14 -5.26 4.43
CA SER A 152 3.83 -3.96 4.51
C SER A 152 5.31 -4.10 4.89
N LEU A 153 5.58 -4.91 5.93
CA LEU A 153 6.95 -5.20 6.37
C LEU A 153 7.77 -5.85 5.26
N LEU A 154 7.27 -6.94 4.66
CA LEU A 154 7.98 -7.64 3.59
C LEU A 154 8.24 -6.72 2.41
N TRP A 155 7.24 -5.93 2.00
CA TRP A 155 7.34 -5.05 0.85
C TRP A 155 8.38 -3.95 1.03
N PHE A 156 8.30 -3.13 2.08
CA PHE A 156 9.20 -1.98 2.21
C PHE A 156 10.66 -2.40 2.42
N PHE A 157 10.90 -3.46 3.18
CA PHE A 157 12.26 -4.00 3.36
C PHE A 157 12.78 -4.64 2.06
N ALA A 158 11.95 -5.38 1.33
CA ALA A 158 12.34 -5.93 0.03
C ALA A 158 12.62 -4.82 -1.00
N LEU A 159 11.80 -3.77 -1.03
CA LEU A 159 11.95 -2.64 -1.95
C LEU A 159 13.28 -1.91 -1.73
N VAL A 160 13.65 -1.67 -0.46
CA VAL A 160 14.94 -1.08 -0.09
C VAL A 160 16.10 -2.01 -0.43
N ALA A 161 15.99 -3.30 -0.09
CA ALA A 161 17.03 -4.28 -0.38
C ALA A 161 17.29 -4.40 -1.90
N ALA A 162 16.22 -4.37 -2.68
CA ALA A 162 16.26 -4.45 -4.14
C ALA A 162 16.60 -3.12 -4.81
N ALA A 163 16.59 -1.99 -4.11
CA ALA A 163 16.66 -0.65 -4.72
C ALA A 163 17.83 -0.51 -5.71
N GLY A 164 19.04 -0.92 -5.32
CA GLY A 164 20.22 -0.86 -6.19
C GLY A 164 20.11 -1.68 -7.47
N TRP A 165 19.43 -2.84 -7.42
CA TRP A 165 19.18 -3.71 -8.57
C TRP A 165 17.97 -3.23 -9.41
N LEU A 166 16.99 -2.59 -8.76
CA LEU A 166 15.79 -2.05 -9.38
C LEU A 166 16.05 -0.74 -10.13
N ALA A 167 17.05 0.05 -9.71
CA ALA A 167 17.38 1.36 -10.29
C ALA A 167 17.50 1.39 -11.82
N PRO A 168 18.38 0.57 -12.44
CA PRO A 168 18.55 0.61 -13.89
C PRO A 168 17.31 0.09 -14.64
N ARG A 169 16.51 -0.78 -14.02
CA ARG A 169 15.28 -1.31 -14.62
C ARG A 169 14.14 -0.32 -14.55
N LEU A 170 13.99 0.38 -13.43
CA LEU A 170 12.95 1.40 -13.23
C LEU A 170 13.27 2.74 -13.92
N ALA A 171 14.48 2.91 -14.45
CA ALA A 171 14.75 3.98 -15.42
C ALA A 171 14.00 3.75 -16.74
N HIS A 172 13.62 2.51 -17.06
CA HIS A 172 12.91 2.18 -18.30
C HIS A 172 11.38 2.34 -18.11
N PRO A 173 10.71 3.23 -18.87
CA PRO A 173 9.26 3.47 -18.75
C PRO A 173 8.39 2.22 -18.98
N GLY A 174 8.89 1.26 -19.75
CA GLY A 174 8.19 -0.02 -19.99
C GLY A 174 8.04 -0.89 -18.74
N VAL A 175 8.95 -0.79 -17.76
CA VAL A 175 8.83 -1.55 -16.50
C VAL A 175 7.68 -1.00 -15.66
N TRP A 176 7.53 0.33 -15.63
CA TRP A 176 6.39 1.00 -14.98
C TRP A 176 5.06 0.57 -15.58
N ARG A 177 4.98 0.48 -16.91
CA ARG A 177 3.78 0.01 -17.61
C ARG A 177 3.35 -1.39 -17.20
N VAL A 178 4.30 -2.32 -17.05
CA VAL A 178 3.99 -3.70 -16.61
C VAL A 178 3.57 -3.74 -15.15
N ILE A 179 4.27 -3.01 -14.28
CA ILE A 179 3.97 -2.95 -12.84
C ILE A 179 2.56 -2.39 -12.63
N ASP A 180 2.26 -1.22 -13.20
CA ASP A 180 0.94 -0.59 -13.09
C ASP A 180 -0.18 -1.45 -13.72
N GLY A 181 0.13 -2.16 -14.82
CA GLY A 181 -0.80 -3.12 -15.44
C GLY A 181 -1.16 -4.29 -14.52
N LEU A 182 -0.16 -4.88 -13.86
CA LEU A 182 -0.35 -5.95 -12.88
C LEU A 182 -1.12 -5.48 -11.65
N ILE A 183 -0.77 -4.31 -11.11
CA ILE A 183 -1.49 -3.70 -9.97
C ILE A 183 -2.96 -3.53 -10.32
N GLY A 184 -3.29 -2.89 -11.45
CA GLY A 184 -4.68 -2.68 -11.86
C GLY A 184 -5.44 -4.00 -11.98
N THR A 185 -4.81 -5.04 -12.51
CA THR A 185 -5.41 -6.38 -12.64
C THR A 185 -5.70 -6.99 -11.26
N VAL A 186 -4.74 -6.96 -10.32
CA VAL A 186 -4.93 -7.50 -8.97
C VAL A 186 -6.05 -6.75 -8.22
N LEU A 187 -6.09 -5.41 -8.32
CA LEU A 187 -7.14 -4.61 -7.69
C LEU A 187 -8.54 -4.98 -8.18
N ILE A 188 -8.69 -5.28 -9.48
CA ILE A 188 -9.96 -5.76 -10.05
C ILE A 188 -10.32 -7.13 -9.49
N VAL A 189 -9.35 -8.05 -9.39
CA VAL A 189 -9.59 -9.39 -8.81
C VAL A 189 -10.04 -9.27 -7.35
N VAL A 190 -9.38 -8.43 -6.55
CA VAL A 190 -9.75 -8.20 -5.14
C VAL A 190 -11.13 -7.54 -5.03
N ALA A 191 -11.44 -6.57 -5.90
CA ALA A 191 -12.78 -5.97 -5.95
C ALA A 191 -13.85 -7.01 -6.28
N GLY A 192 -13.57 -7.92 -7.22
CA GLY A 192 -14.45 -9.04 -7.56
C GLY A 192 -14.70 -9.98 -6.39
N HIS A 193 -13.66 -10.36 -5.63
CA HIS A 193 -13.82 -11.18 -4.42
C HIS A 193 -14.65 -10.45 -3.35
N LEU A 194 -14.38 -9.16 -3.15
CA LEU A 194 -15.13 -8.33 -2.20
C LEU A 194 -16.62 -8.22 -2.57
N LEU A 195 -16.95 -8.19 -3.87
CA LEU A 195 -18.33 -8.19 -4.37
C LEU A 195 -18.97 -9.58 -4.43
N GLY A 196 -18.19 -10.65 -4.55
CA GLY A 196 -18.67 -12.04 -4.59
C GLY A 196 -19.14 -12.59 -3.25
N GLY A 197 -18.52 -12.15 -2.15
CA GLY A 197 -18.80 -12.65 -0.79
C GLY A 197 -17.88 -13.80 -0.42
#